data_AF-A0A078FED2-F1
#
_entry.id   AF-A0A078FED2-F1
#
_cell.length_a   1.000
_cell.length_b   1.000
_cell.length_c   1.000
_cell.angle_alpha   90.00
_cell.angle_beta   90.00
_cell.angle_gamma   90.00
#
_symmetry.space_group_name_H-M   'P 1'
#
loop_
_entity.id
_entity.type
_entity.pdbx_description
1 polymer ?
#
loop_
_entity_poly.entity_id
_entity_poly.type
_entity_poly.pdbx_seq_one_letter_code
_entity_poly.pdbx_strand_id
1 'polypeptide(L)' 'MQVDINDLEEFQITISKAELISILRASLVSSSALTDGLSNLLVKKPKIET' A
#
# COMPACT_ATOMS: atom_id res chain seq x y z
N MET A 1 12.65 -7.04 12.75
CA MET A 1 12.53 -5.56 12.65
C MET A 1 11.26 -5.19 13.39
N GLN A 2 11.35 -4.44 14.48
CA GLN A 2 10.18 -3.97 15.22
C GLN A 2 10.03 -2.50 14.87
N VAL A 3 8.98 -2.17 14.11
CA VAL A 3 8.63 -0.79 13.77
C VAL A 3 7.52 -0.39 14.71
N ASP A 4 7.67 0.77 15.36
CA ASP A 4 6.61 1.32 16.21
C ASP A 4 5.44 1.74 15.33
N ILE A 5 4.20 1.41 15.73
CA ILE A 5 3.02 1.75 14.93
C ILE A 5 2.82 3.26 14.82
N ASN A 6 3.34 4.02 15.78
CA ASN A 6 3.31 5.48 15.78
C ASN A 6 4.26 6.09 14.73
N ASP A 7 5.22 5.32 14.20
CA ASP A 7 6.12 5.75 13.12
C ASP A 7 5.54 5.47 11.71
N LEU A 8 4.39 4.79 11.62
CA LEU A 8 3.72 4.52 10.33
C LEU A 8 2.82 5.68 9.89
N GLU A 9 2.88 6.01 8.60
CA GLU A 9 1.95 6.94 7.94
C GLU A 9 0.72 6.16 7.44
N GLU A 10 -0.47 6.61 7.83
CA GLU A 10 -1.73 6.00 7.39
C GLU A 10 -2.14 6.52 6.00
N PHE A 11 -2.46 5.60 5.08
CA PHE A 11 -2.96 5.92 3.75
C PHE A 11 -4.35 5.32 3.54
N GLN A 12 -5.35 6.19 3.38
CA GLN A 12 -6.68 5.76 2.96
C GLN A 12 -6.77 5.76 1.43
N ILE A 13 -7.15 4.61 0.86
CA ILE A 13 -7.38 4.47 -0.58
C ILE A 13 -8.78 3.94 -0.86
N THR A 14 -9.36 4.37 -1.98
CA THR A 14 -10.58 3.79 -2.52
C THR A 14 -10.21 2.85 -3.64
N ILE A 15 -10.62 1.58 -3.53
CA ILE A 15 -10.41 0.55 -4.55
C ILE A 15 -11.73 -0.14 -4.85
N SER A 16 -11.93 -0.56 -6.08
CA SER A 16 -13.11 -1.36 -6.45
C SER A 16 -13.01 -2.79 -5.91
N LYS A 17 -14.15 -3.48 -5.82
CA LYS A 17 -14.19 -4.89 -5.42
C LYS A 17 -13.35 -5.79 -6.33
N ALA A 18 -13.34 -5.51 -7.64
CA ALA A 18 -12.59 -6.30 -8.61
C ALA A 18 -11.07 -6.15 -8.40
N GLU A 19 -10.60 -4.92 -8.17
CA GLU A 19 -9.19 -4.63 -7.88
C GLU A 19 -8.75 -5.29 -6.57
N LEU A 20 -9.55 -5.19 -5.51
CA LEU A 20 -9.26 -5.83 -4.23
C LEU A 20 -9.09 -7.35 -4.37
N ILE A 21 -10.00 -8.01 -5.09
CA ILE A 21 -9.90 -9.46 -5.31
C ILE A 21 -8.64 -9.81 -6.11
N SER A 22 -8.28 -9.01 -7.12
CA SER A 22 -7.06 -9.21 -7.90
C SER A 22 -5.79 -9.11 -7.03
N ILE A 23 -5.71 -8.06 -6.19
CA ILE A 23 -4.59 -7.85 -5.25
C ILE A 23 -4.50 -8.99 -4.23
N LEU A 24 -5.65 -9.40 -3.67
CA LEU A 24 -5.70 -10.51 -2.71
C LEU A 24 -5.20 -11.81 -3.34
N ARG A 25 -5.67 -12.12 -4.56
CA ARG A 25 -5.21 -13.31 -5.29
C ARG A 25 -3.71 -13.28 -5.54
N ALA A 26 -3.17 -12.13 -5.98
CA ALA A 26 -1.74 -11.99 -6.21
C ALA A 26 -0.93 -12.17 -4.90
N SER A 27 -1.43 -11.66 -3.77
CA SER A 27 -0.78 -11.78 -2.45
C SER A 27 -0.75 -13.21 -1.91
N LEU A 28 -1.67 -14.08 -2.35
CA LEU A 28 -1.66 -15.50 -2.01
C LEU A 28 -0.70 -16.32 -2.88
N VAL A 29 -0.28 -15.77 -4.02
CA VAL A 29 0.62 -16.43 -4.99
C VAL A 29 2.06 -15.95 -4.83
N SER A 30 2.26 -14.69 -4.44
CA SER A 30 3.57 -14.08 -4.25
C SER A 30 3.64 -13.32 -2.93
N SER A 31 4.79 -13.42 -2.26
CA SER A 31 5.12 -12.66 -1.05
C SER A 31 5.40 -11.17 -1.30
N SER A 32 5.62 -10.75 -2.55
CA SER A 32 5.91 -9.34 -2.90
C SER A 32 4.76 -8.62 -3.59
N ALA A 33 3.72 -9.34 -4.03
CA ALA A 33 2.67 -8.77 -4.90
C ALA A 33 1.95 -7.56 -4.29
N LEU A 34 1.74 -7.54 -2.98
CA LEU A 34 1.12 -6.40 -2.31
C LEU A 34 2.03 -5.17 -2.33
N THR A 35 3.32 -5.35 -2.04
CA THR A 35 4.33 -4.29 -2.08
C THR A 35 4.49 -3.74 -3.49
N ASP A 36 4.58 -4.63 -4.48
CA ASP A 36 4.76 -4.26 -5.89
C ASP A 36 3.51 -3.55 -6.44
N GLY A 37 2.32 -4.10 -6.17
CA GLY A 37 1.04 -3.57 -6.64
C GLY A 37 0.65 -2.23 -6.01
N LEU A 38 1.10 -1.97 -4.79
CA LEU A 38 0.84 -0.71 -4.08
C LEU A 38 2.04 0.24 -4.05
N SER A 39 3.13 -0.09 -4.75
CA SER A 39 4.38 0.69 -4.77
C SER A 39 4.16 2.17 -5.16
N ASN A 40 3.19 2.44 -6.03
CA ASN A 40 2.81 3.80 -6.42
C ASN A 40 2.30 4.66 -5.25
N LEU A 41 1.77 4.06 -4.19
CA LEU A 41 1.34 4.77 -2.98
C LEU A 41 2.52 5.18 -2.10
N LEU A 42 3.66 4.51 -2.24
CA LEU A 42 4.89 4.81 -1.50
C LEU A 42 5.63 6.02 -2.09
N VAL A 43 5.27 6.45 -3.30
CA VAL A 43 5.83 7.66 -3.91
C VAL A 43 5.20 8.86 -3.20
N LYS A 44 5.95 9.45 -2.25
CA LYS A 44 5.54 10.67 -1.54
C LYS A 44 5.05 11.72 -2.52
N LYS A 45 3.79 12.15 -2.37
CA LYS A 45 3.37 13.45 -2.90
C LYS A 45 4.22 14.51 -2.21
N PRO A 46 4.79 15.49 -2.94
CA PRO A 46 5.56 16.55 -2.32
C PRO A 46 4.69 17.22 -1.26
N LYS A 47 5.17 17.23 0.00
CA LYS A 47 4.55 18.01 1.06
C LYS A 47 4.63 19.47 0.62
N ILE A 48 3.49 20.09 0.32
CA ILE A 48 3.41 21.54 0.18
C ILE A 48 3.46 22.07 1.60
N GLU A 49 4.64 22.52 2.04
CA GLU A 49 4.78 23.28 3.28
C GLU A 49 3.95 24.57 3.16
N THR A 50 3.02 24.79 4.09
CA THR A 50 2.20 26.01 4.22
C THR A 50 2.53 26.67 5.55
#